data_AF-A0A7Y1AB54-F1
#
_entry.id   AF-A0A7Y1AB54-F1
#
_cell.length_a   1.000
_cell.length_b   1.000
_cell.length_c   1.000
_cell.angle_alpha   90.00
_cell.angle_beta   90.00
_cell.angle_gamma   90.00
#
_symmetry.space_group_name_H-M   'P 1'
#
loop_
_entity.id
_entity.type
_entity.pdbx_description
1 polymer ?
#
loop_
_entity_poly.entity_id
_entity_poly.type
_entity_poly.pdbx_seq_one_letter_code
_entity_poly.pdbx_strand_id
1 'polypeptide(L)'
;MSHFYSQKKIDRRSKESMVQFLNGHFRYNTMNSWNGSTSYAHSIKLHNLGLTSEQLDKAYAVLRTDIWDELAVQIQDFVTQMRGAYTIATNGRSGGYLVLYSSEWKATSYMSYCRSCYQRNYQACGKTEGDNTCGACRSTGEKGRVNYATPPRQLSVSNAGIDAERDFEDWSMEQLRARVNVVEAFDSACDDIRLAFLNMLELDVVEETIMVPEKRYVLQASHAQ
;
A
#
# COMPACT_ATOMS: atom_id res chain seq x y z
N MET A 1 -19.23 -4.00 20.16
CA MET A 1 -17.76 -4.12 20.17
C MET A 1 -17.22 -2.81 19.63
N SER A 2 -16.20 -2.23 20.27
CA SER A 2 -15.58 -1.03 19.71
C SER A 2 -14.96 -1.36 18.37
N HIS A 3 -15.26 -0.56 17.35
CA HIS A 3 -14.81 -0.77 15.96
C HIS A 3 -13.48 -0.07 15.65
N PHE A 4 -12.85 0.51 16.67
CA PHE A 4 -11.55 1.17 16.58
C PHE A 4 -10.51 0.36 17.33
N TYR A 5 -9.37 0.13 16.68
CA TYR A 5 -8.34 -0.80 17.11
C TYR A 5 -7.42 -0.18 18.18
N SER A 6 -7.24 1.14 18.19
CA SER A 6 -6.26 1.87 19.03
C SER A 6 -6.73 2.28 20.45
N GLN A 7 -7.91 1.86 20.91
CA GLN A 7 -8.58 2.53 22.06
C GLN A 7 -8.00 2.27 23.46
N LYS A 8 -7.03 1.36 23.64
CA LYS A 8 -6.47 1.07 24.97
C LYS A 8 -4.98 1.40 25.01
N LYS A 9 -4.63 2.45 25.76
CA LYS A 9 -3.22 2.73 26.10
C LYS A 9 -2.66 1.55 26.89
N ILE A 10 -1.62 0.92 26.34
CA ILE A 10 -0.94 -0.21 26.97
C ILE A 10 0.05 0.30 28.03
N ASP A 11 0.08 -0.33 29.21
CA ASP A 11 1.08 0.00 30.23
C ASP A 11 2.45 -0.55 29.83
N ARG A 12 3.35 0.35 29.40
CA ARG A 12 4.71 0.03 28.96
C ARG A 12 5.70 -0.19 30.11
N ARG A 13 5.24 -0.12 31.36
CA ARG A 13 6.02 -0.41 32.57
C ARG A 13 5.81 -1.85 33.04
N SER A 14 4.70 -2.47 32.70
CA SER A 14 4.44 -3.89 32.96
C SER A 14 4.84 -4.75 31.76
N LYS A 15 5.74 -5.71 32.01
CA LYS A 15 6.10 -6.72 31.02
C LYS A 15 4.88 -7.54 30.63
N GLU A 16 4.09 -7.93 31.62
CA GLU A 16 2.89 -8.74 31.49
C GLU A 16 1.85 -8.04 30.62
N SER A 17 1.64 -6.73 30.81
CA SER A 17 0.69 -5.96 29.98
C SER A 17 1.12 -5.91 28.51
N MET A 18 2.41 -5.74 28.23
CA MET A 18 2.92 -5.71 26.85
C MET A 18 2.84 -7.10 26.19
N VAL A 19 3.25 -8.15 26.92
CA VAL A 19 3.16 -9.55 26.44
C VAL A 19 1.71 -9.92 26.15
N GLN A 20 0.78 -9.63 27.06
CA GLN A 20 -0.66 -9.90 26.86
C GLN A 20 -1.22 -9.17 25.65
N PHE A 21 -0.83 -7.92 25.43
CA PHE A 21 -1.26 -7.16 24.25
C PHE A 21 -0.74 -7.81 22.95
N LEU A 22 0.54 -8.16 22.88
CA LEU A 22 1.15 -8.74 21.68
C LEU A 22 0.62 -10.14 21.37
N ASN A 23 0.47 -11.00 22.39
CA ASN A 23 -0.09 -12.35 22.25
C ASN A 23 -1.59 -12.34 21.93
N GLY A 24 -2.33 -11.38 22.48
CA GLY A 24 -3.77 -11.26 22.30
C GLY A 24 -4.21 -10.60 20.99
N HIS A 25 -3.29 -10.00 20.23
CA HIS A 25 -3.63 -9.31 18.99
C HIS A 25 -4.08 -10.31 17.90
N PHE A 26 -5.09 -9.94 17.11
CA PHE A 26 -5.54 -10.77 15.99
C PHE A 26 -4.45 -10.93 14.93
N ARG A 27 -4.36 -12.12 14.33
CA ARG A 27 -3.33 -12.46 13.35
C ARG A 27 -3.93 -13.12 12.13
N TYR A 28 -3.36 -12.84 10.96
CA TYR A 28 -3.76 -13.45 9.69
C TYR A 28 -2.57 -14.14 9.02
N ASN A 29 -2.83 -15.21 8.27
CA ASN A 29 -1.81 -15.93 7.51
C ASN A 29 -1.26 -15.03 6.39
N THR A 30 0.04 -14.72 6.40
CA THR A 30 0.65 -13.86 5.38
C THR A 30 0.86 -14.59 4.05
N MET A 31 0.90 -15.92 4.10
CA MET A 31 1.00 -16.84 2.97
C MET A 31 -0.05 -17.95 3.16
N ASN A 32 0.13 -19.11 2.54
CA ASN A 32 -0.80 -20.22 2.69
C ASN A 32 -0.83 -20.79 4.12
N SER A 33 -1.99 -21.23 4.58
CA SER A 33 -2.24 -21.69 5.96
C SER A 33 -1.33 -22.84 6.45
N TRP A 34 -0.78 -23.65 5.55
CA TRP A 34 0.11 -24.76 5.86
C TRP A 34 1.56 -24.36 6.21
N ASN A 35 1.98 -23.10 6.03
CA ASN A 35 3.35 -22.68 6.37
C ASN A 35 3.47 -21.99 7.74
N GLY A 36 2.37 -21.90 8.50
CA GLY A 36 2.34 -21.33 9.85
C GLY A 36 2.66 -19.82 9.93
N SER A 37 2.88 -19.16 8.79
CA SER A 37 3.36 -17.78 8.77
C SER A 37 2.20 -16.80 8.95
N THR A 38 2.18 -16.12 10.09
CA THR A 38 1.14 -15.15 10.45
C THR A 38 1.73 -13.78 10.77
N SER A 39 0.93 -12.73 10.63
CA SER A 39 1.27 -11.39 11.10
C SER A 39 0.06 -10.70 11.72
N TYR A 40 0.30 -9.59 12.43
CA TYR A 40 -0.73 -8.71 12.97
C TYR A 40 -1.67 -8.25 11.86
N ALA A 41 -2.97 -8.31 12.13
CA ALA A 41 -3.97 -8.01 11.12
C ALA A 41 -5.23 -7.39 11.73
N HIS A 42 -5.98 -6.71 10.88
CA HIS A 42 -7.33 -6.21 11.15
C HIS A 42 -8.29 -6.61 10.04
N SER A 43 -9.48 -7.08 10.42
CA SER A 43 -10.50 -7.43 9.43
C SER A 43 -11.21 -6.17 8.92
N ILE A 44 -11.15 -5.97 7.61
CA ILE A 44 -11.83 -4.87 6.91
C ILE A 44 -13.03 -5.35 6.09
N LYS A 45 -13.54 -6.55 6.38
CA LYS A 45 -14.79 -7.02 5.76
C LYS A 45 -15.94 -6.11 6.15
N LEU A 46 -16.73 -5.64 5.19
CA LEU A 46 -17.76 -4.63 5.42
C LEU A 46 -18.73 -4.96 6.57
N HIS A 47 -19.16 -6.23 6.68
CA HIS A 47 -20.05 -6.68 7.76
C HIS A 47 -19.42 -6.63 9.16
N ASN A 48 -18.09 -6.51 9.27
CA ASN A 48 -17.37 -6.36 10.54
C ASN A 48 -17.12 -4.90 10.91
N LEU A 49 -17.42 -3.95 10.01
CA LEU A 49 -17.12 -2.54 10.22
C LEU A 49 -18.18 -1.79 11.03
N GLY A 50 -19.30 -2.43 11.40
CA GLY A 50 -20.36 -1.76 12.18
C GLY A 50 -21.12 -0.69 11.39
N LEU A 51 -21.18 -0.84 10.06
CA LEU A 51 -21.93 0.04 9.18
C LEU A 51 -23.43 -0.18 9.36
N THR A 52 -24.22 0.89 9.19
CA THR A 52 -25.68 0.78 9.00
C THR A 52 -25.98 0.09 7.66
N SER A 53 -27.21 -0.37 7.45
CA SER A 53 -27.62 -0.96 6.16
C SER A 53 -27.44 0.02 5.00
N GLU A 54 -27.76 1.29 5.20
CA GLU A 54 -27.56 2.35 4.21
C GLU A 54 -26.08 2.58 3.90
N GLN A 55 -25.23 2.65 4.93
CA GLN A 55 -23.79 2.77 4.75
C GLN A 55 -23.19 1.52 4.06
N LEU A 56 -23.74 0.34 4.31
CA LEU A 56 -23.29 -0.90 3.69
C LEU A 56 -23.58 -0.91 2.18
N ASP A 57 -24.78 -0.49 1.76
CA ASP A 57 -25.14 -0.37 0.35
C ASP A 57 -24.25 0.66 -0.35
N LYS A 58 -24.01 1.81 0.30
CA LYS A 58 -23.11 2.85 -0.21
C LYS A 58 -21.66 2.37 -0.29
N ALA A 59 -21.19 1.60 0.69
CA ALA A 59 -19.87 0.98 0.67
C ALA A 59 -19.68 0.05 -0.54
N TYR A 60 -20.69 -0.72 -0.91
CA TYR A 60 -20.62 -1.55 -2.13
C TYR A 60 -20.53 -0.72 -3.42
N ALA A 61 -21.15 0.47 -3.47
CA ALA A 61 -21.01 1.38 -4.60
C ALA A 61 -19.59 1.99 -4.63
N VAL A 62 -19.09 2.48 -3.50
CA VAL A 62 -17.75 3.08 -3.38
C VAL A 62 -16.65 2.09 -3.73
N LEU A 63 -16.77 0.81 -3.34
CA LEU A 63 -15.81 -0.23 -3.71
C LEU A 63 -15.71 -0.52 -5.22
N ARG A 64 -16.60 0.04 -6.06
CA ARG A 64 -16.48 -0.04 -7.53
C ARG A 64 -15.52 0.99 -8.10
N THR A 65 -15.12 2.00 -7.32
CA THR A 65 -14.13 3.01 -7.70
C THR A 65 -12.73 2.58 -7.28
N ASP A 66 -11.70 3.30 -7.73
CA ASP A 66 -10.32 3.07 -7.28
C ASP A 66 -10.07 3.72 -5.91
N ILE A 67 -10.65 3.14 -4.87
CA ILE A 67 -10.55 3.66 -3.50
C ILE A 67 -9.12 3.64 -2.95
N TRP A 68 -8.24 2.79 -3.51
CA TRP A 68 -6.92 2.57 -2.96
C TRP A 68 -5.96 3.72 -3.26
N ASP A 69 -6.20 4.50 -4.32
CA ASP A 69 -5.46 5.73 -4.57
C ASP A 69 -5.61 6.72 -3.42
N GLU A 70 -6.83 6.88 -2.90
CA GLU A 70 -7.12 7.76 -1.77
C GLU A 70 -6.66 7.17 -0.43
N LEU A 71 -6.80 5.85 -0.23
CA LEU A 71 -6.38 5.16 1.00
C LEU A 71 -4.86 4.91 1.07
N ALA A 72 -4.14 5.04 -0.03
CA ALA A 72 -2.70 4.82 -0.07
C ALA A 72 -1.94 5.87 0.76
N VAL A 73 -2.50 7.07 0.95
CA VAL A 73 -1.86 8.15 1.71
C VAL A 73 -1.60 7.72 3.16
N GLN A 74 -2.57 7.08 3.79
CA GLN A 74 -2.51 6.60 5.17
C GLN A 74 -1.48 5.48 5.32
N ILE A 75 -1.37 4.61 4.31
CA ILE A 75 -0.31 3.60 4.25
C ILE A 75 1.06 4.27 4.11
N GLN A 76 1.20 5.30 3.29
CA GLN A 76 2.47 6.02 3.11
C GLN A 76 2.88 6.79 4.36
N ASP A 77 1.92 7.38 5.10
CA ASP A 77 2.17 8.03 6.38
C ASP A 77 2.73 7.03 7.40
N PHE A 78 2.11 5.84 7.50
CA PHE A 78 2.62 4.74 8.32
C PHE A 78 4.02 4.29 7.90
N VAL A 79 4.26 4.07 6.60
CA VAL A 79 5.59 3.70 6.07
C VAL A 79 6.63 4.76 6.42
N THR A 80 6.28 6.04 6.31
CA THR A 80 7.16 7.17 6.66
C THR A 80 7.45 7.21 8.15
N GLN A 81 6.42 7.08 9.00
CA GLN A 81 6.55 6.98 10.46
C GLN A 81 7.47 5.82 10.86
N MET A 82 7.37 4.68 10.17
CA MET A 82 8.17 3.48 10.39
C MET A 82 9.52 3.50 9.65
N ARG A 83 9.87 4.61 8.98
CA ARG A 83 11.11 4.78 8.20
C ARG A 83 11.33 3.66 7.17
N GLY A 84 10.24 3.12 6.63
CA GLY A 84 10.23 2.03 5.66
C GLY A 84 10.45 0.63 6.22
N ALA A 85 10.63 0.45 7.53
CA ALA A 85 10.85 -0.85 8.15
C ALA A 85 9.58 -1.74 8.14
N TYR A 86 8.42 -1.10 8.04
CA TYR A 86 7.12 -1.75 8.01
C TYR A 86 6.19 -1.08 7.01
N THR A 87 5.23 -1.87 6.51
CA THR A 87 4.14 -1.41 5.65
C THR A 87 2.86 -2.18 5.95
N ILE A 88 1.76 -1.73 5.35
CA ILE A 88 0.44 -2.36 5.43
C ILE A 88 0.04 -2.80 4.03
N ALA A 89 -0.49 -4.01 3.90
CA ALA A 89 -1.07 -4.47 2.65
C ALA A 89 -2.32 -5.31 2.90
N THR A 90 -3.17 -5.41 1.88
CA THR A 90 -4.36 -6.27 1.92
C THR A 90 -4.00 -7.73 1.74
N ASN A 91 -4.62 -8.62 2.51
CA ASN A 91 -4.51 -10.07 2.31
C ASN A 91 -5.87 -10.77 2.55
N GLY A 92 -5.90 -12.05 2.19
CA GLY A 92 -7.04 -12.94 2.31
C GLY A 92 -7.97 -12.90 1.10
N ARG A 93 -8.99 -13.77 1.14
CA ARG A 93 -10.00 -13.82 0.08
C ARG A 93 -10.66 -12.45 -0.06
N SER A 94 -10.63 -11.91 -1.27
CA SER A 94 -11.14 -10.57 -1.60
C SER A 94 -10.45 -9.42 -0.86
N GLY A 95 -9.23 -9.61 -0.33
CA GLY A 95 -8.48 -8.56 0.35
C GLY A 95 -9.07 -8.11 1.69
N GLY A 96 -9.86 -8.96 2.36
CA GLY A 96 -10.64 -8.59 3.55
C GLY A 96 -9.87 -8.33 4.84
N TYR A 97 -8.53 -8.25 4.81
CA TYR A 97 -7.69 -7.96 5.97
C TYR A 97 -6.59 -6.97 5.62
N LEU A 98 -6.37 -5.98 6.48
CA LEU A 98 -5.12 -5.20 6.51
C LEU A 98 -4.11 -5.97 7.34
N VAL A 99 -2.92 -6.20 6.80
CA VAL A 99 -1.88 -7.02 7.43
C VAL A 99 -0.58 -6.22 7.49
N LEU A 100 0.07 -6.27 8.65
CA LEU A 100 1.37 -5.66 8.88
C LEU A 100 2.48 -6.51 8.23
N TYR A 101 3.33 -5.89 7.44
CA TYR A 101 4.47 -6.53 6.78
C TYR A 101 5.77 -5.83 7.11
N SER A 102 6.87 -6.59 7.15
CA SER A 102 8.21 -6.00 7.18
C SER A 102 8.59 -5.55 5.78
N SER A 103 9.30 -4.43 5.73
CA SER A 103 9.75 -3.84 4.48
C SER A 103 11.10 -3.16 4.62
N GLU A 104 11.67 -2.78 3.48
CA GLU A 104 12.88 -1.98 3.43
C GLU A 104 12.93 -1.14 2.15
N TRP A 105 13.53 0.05 2.23
CA TRP A 105 13.79 0.87 1.05
C TRP A 105 14.98 0.33 0.27
N LYS A 106 14.74 -0.17 -0.95
CA LYS A 106 15.79 -0.60 -1.87
C LYS A 106 16.01 0.42 -2.96
N ALA A 107 17.28 0.71 -3.26
CA ALA A 107 17.63 1.44 -4.47
C ALA A 107 17.13 0.64 -5.69
N THR A 108 16.49 1.34 -6.62
CA THR A 108 15.96 0.71 -7.84
C THR A 108 17.04 0.48 -8.91
N SER A 109 18.27 0.95 -8.66
CA SER A 109 19.40 0.98 -9.60
C SER A 109 19.16 1.80 -10.87
N TYR A 110 18.01 2.48 -11.01
CA TYR A 110 17.80 3.42 -12.11
C TYR A 110 18.66 4.67 -11.92
N MET A 111 19.36 5.05 -12.98
CA MET A 111 20.33 6.16 -12.97
C MET A 111 19.87 7.36 -13.81
N SER A 112 19.03 7.13 -14.82
CA SER A 112 18.47 8.21 -15.65
C SER A 112 17.01 7.97 -16.02
N TYR A 113 16.33 9.03 -16.46
CA TYR A 113 14.98 8.96 -17.03
C TYR A 113 14.84 9.90 -18.23
N CYS A 114 13.90 9.61 -19.12
CA CYS A 114 13.57 10.48 -20.24
C CYS A 114 12.64 11.61 -19.79
N ARG A 115 12.96 12.87 -20.12
CA ARG A 115 12.10 14.02 -19.81
C ARG A 115 10.81 14.08 -20.63
N SER A 116 10.73 13.34 -21.74
CA SER A 116 9.56 13.35 -22.64
C SER A 116 8.57 12.23 -22.39
N CYS A 117 9.03 11.01 -22.09
CA CYS A 117 8.15 9.85 -21.88
C CYS A 117 8.33 9.17 -20.52
N TYR A 118 9.16 9.74 -19.63
CA TYR A 118 9.43 9.24 -18.28
C TYR A 118 10.04 7.84 -18.19
N GLN A 119 10.39 7.22 -19.32
CA GLN A 119 11.03 5.90 -19.33
C GLN A 119 12.37 5.95 -18.56
N ARG A 120 12.46 5.13 -17.51
CA ARG A 120 13.64 4.97 -16.64
C ARG A 120 14.71 4.09 -17.31
N ASN A 121 15.98 4.27 -16.93
CA ASN A 121 17.11 3.49 -17.43
C ASN A 121 18.15 3.24 -16.32
N TYR A 122 18.73 2.04 -16.31
CA TYR A 122 19.77 1.61 -15.37
C TYR A 122 21.13 2.26 -15.62
N GLN A 123 21.30 2.92 -16.76
CA GLN A 123 22.54 3.61 -17.13
C GLN A 123 22.39 5.13 -16.97
N ALA A 124 23.45 5.79 -16.51
CA ALA A 124 23.58 7.23 -16.58
C ALA A 124 23.75 7.70 -18.04
N CYS A 125 23.18 8.84 -18.38
CA CYS A 125 23.36 9.53 -19.66
C CYS A 125 24.54 10.52 -19.60
N GLY A 126 25.02 10.92 -20.78
CA GLY A 126 26.12 11.89 -20.93
C GLY A 126 27.50 11.26 -20.85
N LYS A 127 27.65 9.96 -21.16
CA LYS A 127 28.98 9.32 -21.22
C LYS A 127 29.79 9.81 -22.42
N THR A 128 29.11 10.16 -23.51
CA THR A 128 29.68 10.88 -24.65
C THR A 128 28.81 12.08 -24.97
N GLU A 129 29.37 13.05 -25.69
CA GLU A 129 28.61 14.21 -26.14
C GLU A 129 27.42 13.76 -27.01
N GLY A 130 26.21 14.26 -26.73
CA GLY A 130 24.97 13.84 -27.40
C GLY A 130 24.36 12.51 -26.92
N ASP A 131 24.96 11.83 -25.93
CA ASP A 131 24.47 10.56 -25.37
C ASP A 131 23.34 10.76 -24.35
N ASN A 132 22.19 11.26 -24.81
CA ASN A 132 20.98 11.27 -24.02
C ASN A 132 19.72 10.88 -24.80
N THR A 133 19.89 10.23 -25.95
CA THR A 133 18.75 9.78 -26.76
C THR A 133 17.93 8.72 -26.02
N CYS A 134 16.61 8.90 -25.98
CA CYS A 134 15.70 7.91 -25.40
C CYS A 134 15.46 6.76 -26.38
N GLY A 135 15.68 5.52 -25.94
CA GLY A 135 15.41 4.33 -26.77
C GLY A 135 13.93 4.10 -27.08
N ALA A 136 13.02 4.57 -26.21
CA ALA A 136 11.57 4.37 -26.37
C ALA A 136 10.92 5.43 -27.27
N CYS A 137 11.11 6.73 -26.98
CA CYS A 137 10.45 7.81 -27.72
C CYS A 137 11.40 8.57 -28.67
N ARG A 138 12.68 8.18 -28.76
CA ARG A 138 13.71 8.81 -29.60
C ARG A 138 14.03 10.28 -29.31
N SER A 139 13.46 10.86 -28.24
CA SER A 139 13.77 12.23 -27.83
C SER A 139 15.24 12.37 -27.42
N THR A 140 15.85 13.50 -27.79
CA THR A 140 17.28 13.81 -27.56
C THR A 140 17.47 15.29 -27.17
N GLY A 141 18.69 15.70 -26.81
CA GLY A 141 19.00 17.07 -26.39
C GLY A 141 18.23 17.47 -25.14
N GLU A 142 17.60 18.64 -25.13
CA GLU A 142 16.80 19.13 -23.99
C GLU A 142 15.59 18.26 -23.65
N LYS A 143 15.12 17.44 -24.60
CA LYS A 143 14.00 16.50 -24.42
C LYS A 143 14.46 15.07 -24.14
N GLY A 144 15.77 14.83 -24.23
CA GLY A 144 16.42 13.55 -23.98
C GLY A 144 16.46 13.18 -22.50
N ARG A 145 17.27 12.16 -22.20
CA ARG A 145 17.50 11.64 -20.86
C ARG A 145 18.23 12.64 -19.97
N VAL A 146 17.97 12.52 -18.67
CA VAL A 146 18.70 13.21 -17.60
C VAL A 146 18.97 12.23 -16.46
N ASN A 147 20.10 12.39 -15.78
CA ASN A 147 20.45 11.58 -14.62
C ASN A 147 19.60 11.99 -13.41
N TYR A 148 19.26 11.02 -12.57
CA TYR A 148 18.63 11.31 -11.29
C TYR A 148 19.61 12.04 -10.36
N ALA A 149 19.18 13.16 -9.76
CA ALA A 149 19.94 13.83 -8.71
C ALA A 149 20.05 12.97 -7.45
N THR A 150 18.97 12.25 -7.12
CA THR A 150 18.95 11.19 -6.10
C THR A 150 18.30 9.96 -6.71
N PRO A 151 19.01 8.82 -6.81
CA PRO A 151 18.45 7.61 -7.41
C PRO A 151 17.16 7.18 -6.72
N PRO A 152 16.10 6.82 -7.48
CA PRO A 152 14.84 6.44 -6.90
C PRO A 152 14.96 5.14 -6.11
N ARG A 153 14.17 5.05 -5.05
CA ARG A 153 14.04 3.86 -4.21
C ARG A 153 12.64 3.30 -4.34
N GLN A 154 12.49 2.01 -4.06
CA GLN A 154 11.21 1.34 -3.97
C GLN A 154 11.13 0.55 -2.68
N LEU A 155 9.91 0.38 -2.17
CA LEU A 155 9.69 -0.40 -0.97
C LEU A 155 9.70 -1.89 -1.34
N SER A 156 10.62 -2.64 -0.76
CA SER A 156 10.68 -4.10 -0.87
C SER A 156 9.93 -4.69 0.32
N VAL A 157 8.88 -5.47 0.08
CA VAL A 157 8.04 -6.06 1.13
C VAL A 157 8.37 -7.55 1.28
N SER A 158 8.54 -7.99 2.52
CA SER A 158 8.68 -9.41 2.85
C SER A 158 7.32 -10.03 3.07
N ASN A 159 7.04 -11.18 2.45
CA ASN A 159 5.80 -11.92 2.67
C ASN A 159 5.84 -12.78 3.95
N ALA A 160 6.95 -12.76 4.69
CA ALA A 160 7.09 -13.50 5.94
C ALA A 160 6.23 -12.89 7.05
N GLY A 161 5.67 -13.77 7.87
CA GLY A 161 4.99 -13.39 9.11
C GLY A 161 5.91 -12.69 10.11
N ILE A 162 5.34 -11.82 10.92
CA ILE A 162 6.05 -11.07 11.96
C ILE A 162 5.71 -11.66 13.32
N ASP A 163 6.70 -12.15 14.07
CA ASP A 163 6.52 -12.72 15.41
C ASP A 163 5.66 -14.01 15.49
N ALA A 164 5.51 -14.78 14.41
CA ALA A 164 4.61 -15.94 14.37
C ALA A 164 4.98 -17.09 15.34
N GLU A 165 6.26 -17.25 15.68
CA GLU A 165 6.78 -18.34 16.53
C GLU A 165 7.50 -17.81 17.78
N ARG A 166 7.25 -16.56 18.17
CA ARG A 166 8.05 -15.89 19.20
C ARG A 166 7.38 -15.98 20.57
N ASP A 167 8.15 -16.44 21.54
CA ASP A 167 7.85 -16.35 22.96
C ASP A 167 8.26 -14.93 23.45
N PHE A 168 7.29 -14.09 23.80
CA PHE A 168 7.55 -12.71 24.21
C PHE A 168 8.02 -12.63 25.68
N GLU A 169 7.88 -13.72 26.42
CA GLU A 169 8.25 -13.83 27.83
C GLU A 169 9.76 -13.76 28.01
N ASP A 170 10.53 -14.12 26.98
CA ASP A 170 12.01 -14.00 26.96
C ASP A 170 12.50 -12.63 26.47
N TRP A 171 11.62 -11.78 25.95
CA TRP A 171 12.02 -10.49 25.43
C TRP A 171 12.40 -9.51 26.55
N SER A 172 13.36 -8.64 26.25
CA SER A 172 13.69 -7.52 27.11
C SER A 172 12.56 -6.48 27.12
N MET A 173 12.49 -5.68 28.18
CA MET A 173 11.53 -4.56 28.25
C MET A 173 11.68 -3.59 27.07
N GLU A 174 12.89 -3.40 26.56
CA GLU A 174 13.14 -2.53 25.40
C GLU A 174 12.55 -3.13 24.11
N GLN A 175 12.79 -4.41 23.86
CA GLN A 175 12.26 -5.10 22.68
C GLN A 175 10.73 -5.12 22.70
N LEU A 176 10.12 -5.37 23.87
CA LEU A 176 8.66 -5.35 24.03
C LEU A 176 8.10 -3.95 23.75
N ARG A 177 8.69 -2.90 24.32
CA ARG A 177 8.27 -1.52 24.05
C ARG A 177 8.37 -1.17 22.57
N ALA A 178 9.46 -1.59 21.92
CA ALA A 178 9.66 -1.35 20.49
C ALA A 178 8.58 -2.06 19.65
N ARG A 179 8.25 -3.32 19.98
CA ARG A 179 7.20 -4.05 19.27
C ARG A 179 5.80 -3.49 19.53
N VAL A 180 5.48 -3.14 20.78
CA VAL A 180 4.22 -2.49 21.14
C VAL A 180 4.07 -1.18 20.38
N ASN A 181 5.12 -0.36 20.26
CA ASN A 181 5.09 0.86 19.44
C ASN A 181 4.70 0.59 17.99
N VAL A 182 5.24 -0.47 17.39
CA VAL A 182 4.96 -0.82 15.99
C VAL A 182 3.51 -1.26 15.84
N VAL A 183 3.02 -2.12 16.74
CA VAL A 183 1.65 -2.65 16.66
C VAL A 183 0.62 -1.56 16.98
N GLU A 184 0.83 -0.71 18.00
CA GLU A 184 -0.07 0.42 18.29
C GLU A 184 -0.13 1.43 17.13
N ALA A 185 1.01 1.69 16.47
CA ALA A 185 1.02 2.56 15.29
C ALA A 185 0.36 1.91 14.07
N PHE A 186 0.47 0.58 13.92
CA PHE A 186 -0.28 -0.17 12.93
C PHE A 186 -1.78 -0.09 13.18
N ASP A 187 -2.21 -0.23 14.44
CA ASP A 187 -3.62 -0.12 14.84
C ASP A 187 -4.16 1.28 14.55
N SER A 188 -3.40 2.32 14.89
CA SER A 188 -3.74 3.70 14.57
C SER A 188 -3.88 3.93 13.07
N ALA A 189 -2.94 3.44 12.26
CA ALA A 189 -3.01 3.57 10.81
C ALA A 189 -4.22 2.83 10.21
N CYS A 190 -4.60 1.67 10.78
CA CYS A 190 -5.83 0.97 10.38
C CYS A 190 -7.10 1.75 10.74
N ASP A 191 -7.11 2.43 11.89
CA ASP A 191 -8.19 3.34 12.27
C ASP A 191 -8.28 4.55 11.32
N ASP A 192 -7.14 5.11 10.91
CA ASP A 192 -7.09 6.22 9.95
C ASP A 192 -7.59 5.79 8.56
N ILE A 193 -7.19 4.60 8.08
CA ILE A 193 -7.71 4.02 6.83
C ILE A 193 -9.22 3.82 6.92
N ARG A 194 -9.71 3.28 8.04
CA ARG A 194 -11.14 3.11 8.29
C ARG A 194 -11.88 4.45 8.26
N LEU A 195 -11.35 5.47 8.93
CA LEU A 195 -11.97 6.79 8.97
C LEU A 195 -12.00 7.44 7.58
N ALA A 196 -10.92 7.33 6.82
CA ALA A 196 -10.87 7.79 5.43
C ALA A 196 -11.91 7.08 4.56
N PHE A 197 -12.05 5.77 4.69
CA PHE A 197 -13.10 5.02 4.00
C PHE A 197 -14.51 5.47 4.40
N LEU A 198 -14.76 5.69 5.70
CA LEU A 198 -16.05 6.21 6.17
C LEU A 198 -16.35 7.60 5.59
N ASN A 199 -15.35 8.48 5.47
CA ASN A 199 -15.51 9.78 4.83
C ASN A 199 -15.87 9.67 3.35
N MET A 200 -15.36 8.65 2.63
CA MET A 200 -15.76 8.39 1.24
C MET A 200 -17.23 7.97 1.13
N LEU A 201 -17.82 7.40 2.18
CA LEU A 201 -19.25 7.10 2.21
C LEU A 201 -20.11 8.37 2.29
N GLU A 202 -19.55 9.56 2.43
CA GLU A 202 -20.30 10.81 2.29
C GLU A 202 -20.34 11.30 0.82
N LEU A 203 -19.51 10.73 -0.06
CA LEU A 203 -19.43 11.10 -1.48
C LEU A 203 -20.46 10.34 -2.32
N ASP A 204 -20.87 10.93 -3.44
CA ASP A 204 -21.74 10.27 -4.41
C ASP A 204 -20.93 9.55 -5.49
N VAL A 205 -21.27 8.28 -5.72
CA VAL A 205 -20.66 7.48 -6.78
C VAL A 205 -21.45 7.71 -8.07
N VAL A 206 -20.81 8.35 -9.04
CA VAL A 206 -21.40 8.69 -10.34
C VAL A 206 -20.75 7.85 -11.43
N GLU A 207 -21.56 7.34 -12.36
CA GLU A 207 -21.09 6.64 -13.55
C GLU A 207 -20.72 7.65 -14.64
N GLU A 208 -19.50 7.57 -15.16
CA GLU A 208 -19.01 8.41 -16.26
C GLU A 208 -18.73 7.56 -17.50
N THR A 209 -19.26 7.97 -18.65
CA THR A 209 -19.00 7.34 -19.94
C THR A 209 -17.99 8.16 -20.75
N ILE A 210 -16.83 7.57 -21.03
CA ILE A 210 -15.76 8.21 -21.81
C ILE A 210 -15.83 7.74 -23.26
N MET A 211 -16.10 8.66 -24.21
CA MET A 211 -16.09 8.37 -25.64
C MET A 211 -14.67 8.49 -26.21
N VAL A 212 -14.10 7.40 -26.71
CA VAL A 212 -12.75 7.39 -27.29
C VAL A 212 -12.84 7.45 -28.82
N PRO A 213 -12.19 8.41 -29.52
CA PRO A 213 -12.18 8.46 -30.97
C PRO A 213 -11.43 7.26 -31.57
N GLU A 214 -12.11 6.47 -32.39
CA GLU A 214 -11.56 5.26 -33.02
C GLU A 214 -11.54 5.41 -34.55
N LYS A 215 -10.38 5.12 -35.17
CA LYS A 215 -10.26 5.01 -36.62
C LYS A 215 -10.41 3.56 -37.03
N ARG A 216 -11.30 3.28 -38.00
CA ARG A 216 -11.49 1.95 -38.59
C ARG A 216 -11.48 2.00 -40.11
N TYR A 217 -11.00 0.93 -40.73
CA TYR A 217 -11.14 0.72 -42.17
C TYR A 217 -12.52 0.13 -42.46
N VAL A 218 -13.21 0.69 -43.45
CA VAL A 218 -14.52 0.20 -43.92
C VAL A 218 -14.51 0.06 -45.43
N LEU A 219 -15.17 -0.98 -45.93
CA LEU A 219 -15.45 -1.14 -47.36
C LEU A 219 -16.61 -0.23 -47.73
N GLN A 220 -16.47 0.54 -48.81
CA GLN A 220 -17.52 1.40 -49.32
C GLN A 220 -17.74 1.10 -50.80
N ALA A 221 -19.00 0.99 -51.21
CA ALA A 221 -19.35 0.80 -52.61
C ALA A 221 -18.92 2.05 -53.39
N SER A 222 -18.16 1.84 -54.48
CA SER A 222 -17.84 2.90 -55.43
C SER A 222 -19.10 3.27 -56.18
N HIS A 223 -19.77 4.37 -55.79
CA HIS A 223 -20.77 4.98 -56.66
C HIS A 223 -20.03 5.60 -57.84
N ALA A 224 -20.12 4.97 -59.01
CA ALA A 224 -19.76 5.60 -60.27
C ALA A 224 -20.70 6.80 -60.48
N GLN A 225 -20.11 8.00 -60.59
CA GLN A 225 -20.81 9.21 -61.02
C GLN A 225 -21.18 9.12 -62.51
#